data_AF-A0A4S1FZ94-F1
#
_entry.id   AF-A0A4S1FZ94-F1
#
_cell.length_a   1.000
_cell.length_b   1.000
_cell.length_c   1.000
_cell.angle_alpha   90.00
_cell.angle_beta   90.00
_cell.angle_gamma   90.00
#
_symmetry.space_group_name_H-M   'P 1'
#
loop_
_entity.id
_entity.type
_entity.pdbx_description
1 polymer ?
#
loop_
_entity_poly.entity_id
_entity_poly.type
_entity_poly.pdbx_seq_one_letter_code
_entity_poly.pdbx_strand_id
1 'polypeptide(L)'
;VHSRRPESRDGFAAKLSADLGKKVTAVADWKSCVDGADIVVEASRLNEPQPLLKTEWIKPGALVVPYGTMSAVELSLTDIMAKMVVDDWGQCKGGKFGSLRAHVEAGKLSEATL
;
A
#
# COMPACT_ATOMS: atom_id res chain seq x y z
N VAL A 1 -2.05 -12.45 -1.58
CA VAL A 1 -1.35 -11.68 -2.63
C VAL A 1 -2.31 -11.43 -3.79
N HIS A 2 -2.35 -10.20 -4.27
CA HIS A 2 -3.08 -9.80 -5.48
C HIS A 2 -2.11 -9.17 -6.50
N SER A 3 -2.41 -9.34 -7.78
CA SER A 3 -1.80 -8.60 -8.90
C SER A 3 -2.75 -8.66 -10.09
N ARG A 4 -2.73 -7.61 -10.93
CA ARG A 4 -3.55 -7.50 -12.15
C ARG A 4 -3.33 -8.66 -13.13
N ARG A 5 -2.12 -9.23 -13.15
CA ARG A 5 -1.71 -10.29 -14.08
C ARG A 5 -1.76 -11.65 -13.37
N PRO A 6 -2.67 -12.57 -13.76
CA PRO A 6 -2.80 -13.88 -13.11
C PRO A 6 -1.49 -14.67 -13.10
N GLU A 7 -0.76 -14.68 -14.21
CA GLU A 7 0.51 -15.40 -14.34
C GLU A 7 1.59 -14.87 -13.38
N SER A 8 1.61 -13.55 -13.15
CA SER A 8 2.52 -12.94 -12.15
C SER A 8 2.07 -13.26 -10.73
N ARG A 9 0.75 -13.19 -10.46
CA ARG A 9 0.17 -13.41 -9.13
C ARG A 9 0.35 -14.84 -8.66
N ASP A 10 -0.04 -15.80 -9.50
CA ASP A 10 -0.12 -17.20 -9.14
C ASP A 10 1.29 -17.79 -9.05
N GLY A 11 2.18 -17.41 -9.98
CA GLY A 11 3.60 -17.76 -9.89
C GLY A 11 4.30 -17.21 -8.66
N PHE A 12 4.04 -15.94 -8.29
CA PHE A 12 4.61 -15.35 -7.08
C PHE A 12 4.10 -16.04 -5.81
N ALA A 13 2.80 -16.32 -5.71
CA ALA A 13 2.23 -17.01 -4.56
C ALA A 13 2.81 -18.41 -4.39
N ALA A 14 2.91 -19.19 -5.48
CA ALA A 14 3.49 -20.52 -5.45
C ALA A 14 4.96 -20.49 -5.00
N LYS A 15 5.77 -19.60 -5.59
CA LYS A 15 7.18 -19.43 -5.22
C LYS A 15 7.33 -19.03 -3.75
N LEU A 16 6.62 -17.99 -3.30
CA LEU A 16 6.72 -17.51 -1.93
C LEU A 16 6.26 -18.54 -0.90
N SER A 17 5.25 -19.36 -1.26
CA SER A 17 4.82 -20.47 -0.42
C SER A 17 5.91 -21.53 -0.24
N ALA A 18 6.63 -21.87 -1.32
CA ALA A 18 7.75 -22.79 -1.29
C ALA A 18 8.93 -22.23 -0.49
N ASP A 19 9.32 -20.97 -0.76
CA ASP A 19 10.48 -20.32 -0.13
C ASP A 19 10.29 -20.15 1.40
N LEU A 20 9.08 -19.81 1.85
CA LEU A 20 8.80 -19.55 3.26
C LEU A 20 8.29 -20.76 4.04
N GLY A 21 7.88 -21.84 3.37
CA GLY A 21 7.16 -22.95 4.00
C GLY A 21 5.85 -22.52 4.67
N LYS A 22 5.20 -21.47 4.15
CA LYS A 22 3.95 -20.90 4.66
C LYS A 22 2.88 -20.91 3.57
N LYS A 23 1.62 -20.94 3.98
CA LYS A 23 0.49 -20.80 3.06
C LYS A 23 0.48 -19.37 2.50
N VAL A 24 0.59 -19.25 1.18
CA VAL A 24 0.39 -17.98 0.46
C VAL A 24 -0.79 -18.15 -0.49
N THR A 25 -1.82 -17.32 -0.34
CA THR A 25 -3.02 -17.39 -1.17
C THR A 25 -3.01 -16.29 -2.23
N ALA A 26 -3.14 -16.69 -3.49
CA ALA A 26 -3.40 -15.79 -4.61
C ALA A 26 -4.90 -15.47 -4.69
N VAL A 27 -5.25 -14.18 -4.83
CA VAL A 27 -6.65 -13.73 -4.91
C VAL A 27 -6.89 -12.80 -6.11
N ALA A 28 -8.11 -12.86 -6.63
CA ALA A 28 -8.49 -12.22 -7.89
C ALA A 28 -8.53 -10.70 -7.83
N ASP A 29 -8.78 -10.13 -6.66
CA ASP A 29 -9.05 -8.71 -6.47
C ASP A 29 -8.32 -8.13 -5.24
N TRP A 30 -8.31 -6.80 -5.16
CA TRP A 30 -7.69 -6.04 -4.09
C TRP A 30 -8.36 -6.28 -2.74
N LYS A 31 -9.69 -6.20 -2.69
CA LYS A 31 -10.44 -6.29 -1.43
C LYS A 31 -10.17 -7.62 -0.74
N SER A 32 -10.27 -8.73 -1.47
CA SER A 32 -9.97 -10.07 -0.94
C SER A 32 -8.53 -10.23 -0.43
N CYS A 33 -7.59 -9.38 -0.86
CA CYS A 33 -6.20 -9.41 -0.39
C CYS A 33 -5.97 -8.54 0.85
N VAL A 34 -6.79 -7.51 1.03
CA VAL A 34 -6.60 -6.46 2.04
C VAL A 34 -7.53 -6.66 3.24
N ASP A 35 -8.77 -7.07 2.99
CA ASP A 35 -9.80 -7.22 4.02
C ASP A 35 -9.36 -8.23 5.08
N GLY A 36 -9.38 -7.79 6.35
CA GLY A 36 -8.92 -8.58 7.50
C GLY A 36 -7.40 -8.70 7.69
N ALA A 37 -6.55 -8.18 6.79
CA ALA A 37 -5.11 -8.30 6.91
C ALA A 37 -4.54 -7.44 8.06
N ASP A 38 -3.64 -8.00 8.88
CA ASP A 38 -2.90 -7.28 9.93
C ASP A 38 -1.83 -6.35 9.36
N ILE A 39 -1.23 -6.76 8.24
CA ILE A 39 -0.19 -6.00 7.54
C ILE A 39 -0.55 -5.97 6.06
N VAL A 40 -0.66 -4.76 5.53
CA VAL A 40 -0.97 -4.49 4.12
C VAL A 40 0.25 -3.87 3.47
N VAL A 41 0.81 -4.56 2.48
CA VAL A 41 1.95 -4.07 1.69
C VAL A 41 1.46 -3.71 0.30
N GLU A 42 1.55 -2.43 -0.06
CA GLU A 42 1.15 -1.92 -1.36
C GLU A 42 2.40 -1.64 -2.21
N ALA A 43 2.51 -2.38 -3.31
CA ALA A 43 3.72 -2.54 -4.12
C ALA A 43 3.45 -2.47 -5.63
N SER A 44 2.39 -1.77 -6.03
CA SER A 44 1.92 -1.77 -7.40
C SER A 44 2.77 -0.86 -8.28
N ARG A 45 2.96 -1.27 -9.52
CA ARG A 45 3.57 -0.42 -10.56
C ARG A 45 2.46 0.20 -11.39
N LEU A 46 2.29 1.51 -11.23
CA LEU A 46 1.34 2.32 -11.99
C LEU A 46 2.10 3.32 -12.87
N ASN A 47 1.50 3.69 -14.00
CA ASN A 47 2.04 4.73 -14.89
C ASN A 47 1.69 6.14 -14.38
N GLU A 48 0.55 6.26 -13.71
CA GLU A 48 0.03 7.49 -13.10
C GLU A 48 -0.65 7.15 -11.75
N PRO A 49 -0.85 8.11 -10.83
CA PRO A 49 -1.48 7.84 -9.55
C PRO A 49 -2.93 7.40 -9.77
N GLN A 50 -3.35 6.31 -9.12
CA GLN A 50 -4.70 5.79 -9.21
C GLN A 50 -5.09 5.15 -7.88
N PRO A 51 -6.10 5.65 -7.15
CA PRO A 51 -6.48 5.13 -5.83
C PRO A 51 -7.20 3.77 -5.96
N LEU A 52 -6.42 2.68 -6.02
CA LEU A 52 -6.89 1.31 -6.13
C LEU A 52 -7.09 0.64 -4.76
N LEU A 53 -6.26 1.02 -3.77
CA LEU A 53 -6.39 0.60 -2.39
C LEU A 53 -7.37 1.53 -1.68
N LYS A 54 -8.53 0.99 -1.30
CA LYS A 54 -9.56 1.76 -0.60
C LYS A 54 -9.33 1.76 0.91
N THR A 55 -9.56 2.93 1.50
CA THR A 55 -9.46 3.19 2.95
C THR A 55 -10.43 2.30 3.72
N GLU A 56 -11.66 2.12 3.23
CA GLU A 56 -12.71 1.31 3.86
C GLU A 56 -12.35 -0.18 4.04
N TRP A 57 -11.33 -0.69 3.33
CA TRP A 57 -10.88 -2.08 3.46
C TRP A 57 -9.83 -2.28 4.56
N ILE A 58 -9.27 -1.20 5.08
CA ILE A 58 -8.23 -1.26 6.12
C ILE A 58 -8.90 -1.48 7.47
N LYS A 59 -8.60 -2.61 8.11
CA LYS A 59 -9.12 -2.88 9.45
C LYS A 59 -8.42 -1.99 10.50
N PRO A 60 -9.11 -1.64 11.60
CA PRO A 60 -8.47 -1.00 12.74
C PRO A 60 -7.28 -1.83 13.25
N GLY A 61 -6.17 -1.15 13.55
CA GLY A 61 -4.94 -1.78 14.04
C GLY A 61 -4.04 -2.39 12.96
N ALA A 62 -4.42 -2.32 11.67
CA ALA A 62 -3.54 -2.77 10.60
C ALA A 62 -2.34 -1.84 10.38
N LEU A 63 -1.20 -2.42 10.03
CA LEU A 63 -0.04 -1.70 9.50
C LEU A 63 -0.15 -1.63 7.97
N VAL A 64 -0.10 -0.42 7.40
CA VAL A 64 -0.11 -0.21 5.95
C VAL A 64 1.24 0.33 5.49
N VAL A 65 1.87 -0.35 4.54
CA VAL A 65 3.18 0.00 3.99
C VAL A 65 3.05 0.21 2.48
N PRO A 66 2.69 1.41 2.02
CA PRO A 66 2.65 1.73 0.61
C PRO A 66 4.00 2.30 0.17
N TYR A 67 4.65 1.68 -0.81
CA TYR A 67 5.99 2.11 -1.28
C TYR A 67 6.08 2.33 -2.80
N GLY A 68 4.95 2.30 -3.50
CA GLY A 68 4.92 2.60 -4.93
C GLY A 68 5.42 4.01 -5.27
N THR A 69 6.15 4.15 -6.38
CA THR A 69 6.57 5.45 -6.93
C THR A 69 5.38 6.31 -7.35
N MET A 70 4.34 5.67 -7.89
CA MET A 70 3.06 6.28 -8.26
C MET A 70 2.00 5.75 -7.29
N SER A 71 1.27 6.64 -6.65
CA SER A 71 0.38 6.29 -5.54
C SER A 71 -0.78 5.41 -5.99
N ALA A 72 -1.02 4.33 -5.24
CA ALA A 72 -2.19 3.49 -5.37
C ALA A 72 -3.24 3.70 -4.27
N VAL A 73 -3.01 4.63 -3.32
CA VAL A 73 -3.80 4.76 -2.10
C VAL A 73 -4.73 5.99 -2.16
N GLU A 74 -5.89 5.89 -1.52
CA GLU A 74 -6.80 7.03 -1.37
C GLU A 74 -6.21 8.13 -0.48
N LEU A 75 -6.58 9.38 -0.76
CA LEU A 75 -6.17 10.53 0.06
C LEU A 75 -6.69 10.42 1.51
N SER A 76 -7.82 9.74 1.71
CA SER A 76 -8.41 9.47 3.01
C SER A 76 -7.69 8.41 3.84
N LEU A 77 -6.67 7.72 3.29
CA LEU A 77 -5.94 6.68 4.03
C LEU A 77 -5.41 7.22 5.37
N THR A 78 -4.89 8.45 5.38
CA THR A 78 -4.33 9.07 6.59
C THR A 78 -5.38 9.42 7.64
N ASP A 79 -6.66 9.53 7.25
CA ASP A 79 -7.74 9.95 8.16
C ASP A 79 -8.07 8.85 9.19
N ILE A 80 -7.66 7.61 8.91
CA ILE A 80 -7.84 6.45 9.79
C ILE A 80 -6.54 6.00 10.46
N MET A 81 -5.40 6.64 10.16
CA MET A 81 -4.10 6.25 10.71
C MET A 81 -3.88 6.87 12.09
N ALA A 82 -3.64 6.02 13.09
CA ALA A 82 -3.30 6.48 14.44
C ALA A 82 -1.87 7.05 14.52
N LYS A 83 -0.99 6.61 13.62
CA LYS A 83 0.39 7.08 13.50
C LYS A 83 0.86 6.94 12.06
N MET A 84 1.63 7.91 11.59
CA MET A 84 2.29 7.87 10.29
C MET A 84 3.79 7.93 10.51
N VAL A 85 4.55 7.10 9.81
CA VAL A 85 6.01 7.10 9.90
C VAL A 85 6.56 7.06 8.48
N VAL A 86 7.62 7.83 8.25
CA VAL A 86 8.37 7.83 7.01
C VAL A 86 9.83 7.51 7.29
N ASP A 87 10.53 7.01 6.28
CA ASP A 87 11.96 6.76 6.32
C ASP A 87 12.78 8.06 6.29
N ASP A 88 12.40 9.01 5.42
CA ASP A 88 13.08 10.29 5.26
C ASP A 88 12.09 11.42 4.91
N TRP A 89 11.81 12.28 5.89
CA TRP A 89 10.92 13.44 5.71
C TRP A 89 11.44 14.44 4.66
N GLY A 90 12.76 14.58 4.51
CA GLY A 90 13.38 15.43 3.50
C GLY A 90 12.98 15.00 2.08
N GLN A 91 12.96 13.68 1.83
CA GLN A 91 12.55 13.12 0.54
C GLN A 91 11.04 13.21 0.31
N CYS A 92 10.23 13.06 1.36
CA CYS A 92 8.77 13.24 1.26
C CYS A 92 8.39 14.64 0.73
N LYS A 93 9.17 15.68 1.06
CA LYS A 93 8.90 17.06 0.65
C LYS A 93 9.30 17.38 -0.79
N GLY A 94 10.23 16.63 -1.38
CA GLY A 94 10.83 16.97 -2.68
C GLY A 94 10.36 16.08 -3.84
N GLY A 95 10.07 16.67 -5.00
CA GLY A 95 9.77 15.94 -6.24
C GLY A 95 8.29 15.59 -6.42
N LYS A 96 7.99 14.76 -7.44
CA LYS A 96 6.61 14.40 -7.87
C LYS A 96 6.20 12.97 -7.55
N PHE A 97 7.09 12.21 -6.92
CA PHE A 97 6.93 10.77 -6.70
C PHE A 97 6.74 10.43 -5.23
N GLY A 98 6.18 9.25 -4.98
CA GLY A 98 5.94 8.70 -3.65
C GLY A 98 4.48 8.30 -3.45
N SER A 99 4.28 7.19 -2.75
CA SER A 99 2.96 6.64 -2.43
C SER A 99 2.09 7.61 -1.63
N LEU A 100 2.70 8.46 -0.80
CA LEU A 100 2.04 9.48 0.03
C LEU A 100 2.26 10.91 -0.48
N ARG A 101 2.73 11.08 -1.73
CA ARG A 101 3.00 12.42 -2.31
C ARG A 101 1.78 13.34 -2.22
N ALA A 102 0.62 12.85 -2.64
CA ALA A 102 -0.62 13.60 -2.61
C ALA A 102 -1.03 14.01 -1.18
N HIS A 103 -0.73 13.18 -0.18
CA HIS A 103 -1.01 13.48 1.23
C HIS A 103 -0.10 14.58 1.77
N VAL A 104 1.17 14.62 1.36
CA VAL A 104 2.09 15.72 1.68
C VAL A 104 1.60 17.02 1.04
N GLU A 105 1.26 17.00 -0.24
CA GLU A 105 0.77 18.18 -0.98
C GLU A 105 -0.54 18.72 -0.41
N ALA A 106 -1.43 17.83 0.06
CA ALA A 106 -2.69 18.20 0.70
C ALA A 106 -2.54 18.59 2.19
N GLY A 107 -1.33 18.54 2.75
CA GLY A 107 -1.07 18.82 4.16
C GLY A 107 -1.60 17.78 5.15
N LYS A 108 -2.01 16.60 4.67
CA LYS A 108 -2.46 15.47 5.50
C LYS A 108 -1.30 14.70 6.13
N LEU A 109 -0.15 14.71 5.47
CA LEU A 109 1.11 14.24 6.02
C LEU A 109 2.07 15.43 6.15
N SER A 110 2.51 15.71 7.36
CA SER A 110 3.35 16.85 7.72
C SER A 110 4.29 16.46 8.85
N GLU A 111 5.29 17.30 9.11
CA GLU A 111 6.20 17.10 10.26
C GLU A 111 5.47 17.04 11.60
N ALA A 112 4.32 17.70 11.72
CA ALA A 112 3.49 17.68 12.92
C ALA A 112 2.62 16.41 13.05
N THR A 113 2.47 15.63 11.98
CA THR A 113 1.62 14.43 11.95
C THR A 113 2.41 13.12 11.84
N LEU A 114 3.74 13.19 11.89
CA LEU A 114 4.67 12.04 12.03
C LEU A 114 4.72 11.50 13.48
#